data_AF-F5RD70-F1
#
_entry.id   AF-F5RD70-F1
#
_cell.length_a   1.000
_cell.length_b   1.000
_cell.length_c   1.000
_cell.angle_alpha   90.00
_cell.angle_beta   90.00
_cell.angle_gamma   90.00
#
_symmetry.space_group_name_H-M   'P 1'
#
loop_
_entity.id
_entity.type
_entity.pdbx_description
1 polymer ?
#
loop_
_entity_poly.entity_id
_entity_poly.type
_entity_poly.pdbx_seq_one_letter_code
_entity_poly.pdbx_strand_id
1 'polypeptide(L)'
;MHSDTPDTDHSRWSLPRRLAHGALALTVLFQTVSPEWMSKPWREGDAAGRLMFELHEWGGLIAGLAALAVAAGLWWRRRAAGPSGLNAVLAQSRLVLTGAVALRLPPASATHALARAVQIMGLALIGWFCVTGAAIWWVGAASDTAHRIGELHELAAPLLYLYLGGHIGMALLHRLAGTD
;
A
#
# COMPACT_ATOMS: atom_id res chain seq x y z
N MET A 1 -8.43 -29.11 -40.44
CA MET A 1 -8.06 -29.42 -39.04
C MET A 1 -7.29 -28.22 -38.52
N HIS A 2 -8.03 -27.20 -38.07
CA HIS A 2 -7.46 -25.97 -37.53
C HIS A 2 -7.46 -26.15 -36.01
N SER A 3 -6.27 -26.23 -35.42
CA SER A 3 -6.08 -26.34 -33.99
C SER A 3 -6.34 -24.98 -33.36
N ASP A 4 -7.57 -24.79 -32.87
CA ASP A 4 -7.89 -23.74 -31.90
C ASP A 4 -7.16 -24.08 -30.60
N THR A 5 -5.94 -23.57 -30.44
CA THR A 5 -5.32 -23.48 -29.13
C THR A 5 -6.10 -22.43 -28.33
N PRO A 6 -6.75 -22.78 -27.20
CA PRO A 6 -7.28 -21.76 -26.31
C PRO A 6 -6.11 -20.94 -25.81
N ASP A 7 -6.12 -19.65 -26.15
CA ASP A 7 -5.22 -18.61 -25.64
C ASP A 7 -5.28 -18.65 -24.11
N THR A 8 -4.32 -19.35 -23.52
CA THR A 8 -4.15 -19.45 -22.08
C THR A 8 -3.56 -18.15 -21.55
N ASP A 9 -4.40 -17.41 -20.85
CA ASP A 9 -4.11 -16.77 -19.57
C ASP A 9 -4.18 -15.24 -19.51
N HIS A 10 -5.44 -14.80 -19.41
CA HIS A 10 -5.99 -13.64 -18.73
C HIS A 10 -5.09 -12.91 -17.71
N SER A 11 -4.36 -11.88 -18.17
CA SER A 11 -3.99 -10.76 -17.28
C SER A 11 -5.28 -10.04 -16.83
N ARG A 12 -5.85 -10.47 -15.69
CA ARG A 12 -7.02 -9.87 -15.01
C ARG A 12 -6.86 -8.37 -14.67
N TRP A 13 -5.69 -7.77 -14.96
CA TRP A 13 -5.33 -6.38 -14.70
C TRP A 13 -5.08 -5.60 -15.98
N SER A 14 -5.80 -4.48 -16.16
CA SER A 14 -5.49 -3.51 -17.21
C SER A 14 -4.15 -2.81 -16.94
N LEU A 15 -3.41 -2.49 -18.00
CA LEU A 15 -2.11 -1.81 -17.90
C LEU A 15 -2.16 -0.54 -17.03
N PRO A 16 -3.15 0.38 -17.16
CA PRO A 16 -3.23 1.56 -16.30
C PRO A 16 -3.30 1.24 -14.81
N ARG A 17 -4.00 0.16 -14.43
CA ARG A 17 -4.13 -0.25 -13.03
C ARG A 17 -2.82 -0.79 -12.48
N ARG A 18 -2.09 -1.56 -13.29
CA ARG A 18 -0.76 -2.09 -12.93
C ARG A 18 0.23 -0.95 -12.74
N LEU A 19 0.21 0.03 -13.65
CA LEU A 19 1.09 1.21 -13.55
C LEU A 19 0.74 2.07 -12.33
N ALA A 20 -0.53 2.36 -12.08
CA ALA A 20 -0.95 3.15 -10.91
C ALA A 20 -0.55 2.46 -9.59
N HIS A 21 -0.79 1.16 -9.47
CA HIS A 21 -0.38 0.40 -8.29
C HIS A 21 1.14 0.30 -8.17
N GLY A 22 1.87 0.11 -9.28
CA GLY A 22 3.32 0.08 -9.30
C GLY A 22 3.95 1.41 -8.88
N ALA A 23 3.42 2.53 -9.37
CA ALA A 23 3.83 3.87 -8.97
C ALA A 23 3.54 4.11 -7.48
N LEU A 24 2.36 3.71 -6.99
CA LEU A 24 2.04 3.80 -5.57
C LEU A 24 2.99 2.95 -4.72
N ALA A 25 3.26 1.71 -5.11
CA ALA A 25 4.16 0.83 -4.38
C ALA A 25 5.59 1.40 -4.33
N LEU A 26 6.11 1.89 -5.46
CA LEU A 26 7.45 2.48 -5.53
C LEU A 26 7.57 3.72 -4.64
N THR A 27 6.58 4.61 -4.71
CA THR A 27 6.58 5.83 -3.89
C THR A 27 6.43 5.50 -2.42
N VAL A 28 5.53 4.60 -2.02
CA VAL A 28 5.39 4.16 -0.60
C VAL A 28 6.70 3.54 -0.09
N LEU A 29 7.38 2.71 -0.89
CA LEU A 29 8.68 2.17 -0.52
C LEU A 29 9.70 3.29 -0.29
N PHE A 30 9.82 4.23 -1.22
CA PHE A 30 10.70 5.37 -1.05
C PHE A 30 10.35 6.22 0.19
N GLN A 31 9.08 6.48 0.44
CA GLN A 31 8.61 7.24 1.62
C GLN A 31 8.89 6.51 2.94
N THR A 32 8.93 5.18 2.91
CA THR A 32 9.20 4.36 4.10
C THR A 32 10.67 4.41 4.49
N VAL A 33 11.58 4.41 3.50
CA VAL A 33 13.02 4.33 3.76
C VAL A 33 13.70 5.71 3.79
N SER A 34 13.19 6.70 3.03
CA SER A 34 13.78 8.05 2.99
C SER A 34 13.95 8.75 4.34
N PRO A 35 13.07 8.58 5.36
CA PRO A 35 13.26 9.19 6.68
C PRO A 35 14.57 8.81 7.38
N GLU A 36 15.11 7.61 7.11
CA GLU A 36 16.36 7.11 7.70
C GLU A 36 17.58 7.94 7.28
N TRP A 37 17.47 8.70 6.18
CA TRP A 37 18.51 9.58 5.66
C TRP A 37 18.17 11.06 5.77
N MET A 38 17.06 11.40 6.43
CA MET A 38 16.69 12.78 6.71
C MET A 38 17.28 13.22 8.05
N SER A 39 17.75 14.46 8.14
CA SER A 39 18.35 15.02 9.35
C SER A 39 17.55 16.23 9.85
N LYS A 40 17.19 16.24 11.14
CA LYS A 40 16.70 17.43 11.85
C LYS A 40 17.87 18.39 12.13
N PRO A 41 17.68 19.73 12.16
CA PRO A 41 16.46 20.45 11.78
C PRO A 41 16.19 20.34 10.27
N TRP A 42 14.93 20.07 9.94
CA TRP A 42 14.50 19.82 8.56
C TRP A 42 14.82 21.02 7.66
N ARG A 43 15.31 20.77 6.44
CA ARG A 43 15.80 21.79 5.48
C ARG A 43 17.07 22.54 5.88
N GLU A 44 17.57 22.37 7.09
CA GLU A 44 18.79 23.04 7.59
C GLU A 44 19.94 22.07 7.86
N GLY A 45 19.68 20.76 7.79
CA GLY A 45 20.68 19.69 7.87
C GLY A 45 21.72 19.72 6.75
N ASP A 46 22.54 18.68 6.63
CA ASP A 46 23.54 18.58 5.57
C ASP A 46 22.91 18.49 4.16
N ALA A 47 23.72 18.62 3.11
CA ALA A 47 23.19 18.67 1.74
C ALA A 47 22.39 17.41 1.38
N ALA A 48 22.83 16.24 1.85
CA ALA A 48 22.16 14.97 1.62
C ALA A 48 20.81 14.89 2.37
N GLY A 49 20.78 15.25 3.65
CA GLY A 49 19.56 15.26 4.47
C GLY A 49 18.53 16.26 3.97
N ARG A 50 18.96 17.42 3.47
CA ARG A 50 18.06 18.39 2.81
C ARG A 50 17.45 17.84 1.53
N LEU A 51 18.26 17.22 0.68
CA LEU A 51 17.78 16.59 -0.55
C LEU A 51 16.80 15.46 -0.25
N MET A 52 17.12 14.58 0.72
CA MET A 52 16.21 13.50 1.12
C MET A 52 14.91 14.03 1.70
N PHE A 53 14.95 15.09 2.50
CA PHE A 53 13.74 15.76 2.99
C PHE A 53 12.88 16.31 1.84
N GLU A 54 13.48 17.00 0.88
CA GLU A 54 12.76 17.56 -0.27
C GLU A 54 12.15 16.45 -1.15
N LEU A 55 12.91 15.38 -1.40
CA LEU A 55 12.40 14.21 -2.12
C LEU A 55 11.27 13.51 -1.36
N HIS A 56 11.37 13.39 -0.03
CA HIS A 56 10.30 12.84 0.81
C HIS A 56 9.04 13.70 0.74
N GLU A 57 9.20 15.02 0.78
CA GLU A 57 8.09 15.97 0.73
C GLU A 57 7.32 15.88 -0.61
N TRP A 58 8.02 16.05 -1.74
CA TRP A 58 7.41 15.96 -3.06
C TRP A 58 6.96 14.53 -3.41
N GLY A 59 7.77 13.53 -3.04
CA GLY A 59 7.46 12.12 -3.21
C GLY A 59 6.18 11.72 -2.47
N GLY A 60 5.95 12.25 -1.28
CA GLY A 60 4.73 12.05 -0.51
C GLY A 60 3.49 12.60 -1.20
N LEU A 61 3.57 13.78 -1.81
CA LEU A 61 2.46 14.35 -2.58
C LEU A 61 2.14 13.51 -3.83
N ILE A 62 3.17 13.04 -4.54
CA ILE A 62 3.00 12.14 -5.69
C ILE A 62 2.38 10.81 -5.24
N ALA A 63 2.81 10.26 -4.10
CA ALA A 63 2.22 9.06 -3.51
C ALA A 63 0.74 9.27 -3.21
N GLY A 64 0.35 10.44 -2.70
CA GLY A 64 -1.05 10.81 -2.48
C GLY A 64 -1.89 10.81 -3.75
N LEU A 65 -1.38 11.38 -4.84
CA LEU A 65 -2.06 11.34 -6.13
C LEU A 65 -2.21 9.91 -6.67
N ALA A 66 -1.17 9.09 -6.56
CA ALA A 66 -1.22 7.69 -6.95
C ALA A 66 -2.23 6.90 -6.08
N ALA A 67 -2.28 7.16 -4.77
CA ALA A 67 -3.21 6.54 -3.85
C ALA A 67 -4.67 6.90 -4.19
N LEU A 68 -4.93 8.16 -4.53
CA LEU A 68 -6.24 8.61 -5.00
C LEU A 68 -6.65 7.92 -6.30
N ALA A 69 -5.74 7.76 -7.26
CA ALA A 69 -6.01 7.04 -8.50
C ALA A 69 -6.39 5.56 -8.25
N VAL A 70 -5.66 4.89 -7.36
CA VAL A 70 -5.96 3.50 -6.94
C VAL A 70 -7.31 3.43 -6.20
N ALA A 71 -7.56 4.35 -5.28
CA ALA A 71 -8.80 4.41 -4.50
C ALA A 71 -10.03 4.68 -5.39
N ALA A 72 -9.93 5.61 -6.35
CA ALA A 72 -10.97 5.89 -7.33
C ALA A 72 -11.26 4.66 -8.21
N GLY A 73 -10.21 3.99 -8.70
CA GLY A 73 -10.34 2.73 -9.44
C GLY A 73 -11.07 1.64 -8.65
N LEU A 74 -10.79 1.53 -7.35
CA LEU A 74 -11.48 0.60 -6.45
C LEU A 74 -12.94 1.03 -6.20
N TRP A 75 -13.19 2.32 -6.00
CA TRP A 75 -14.52 2.90 -5.77
C TRP A 75 -15.46 2.62 -6.96
N TRP A 76 -15.02 2.91 -8.18
CA TRP A 76 -15.84 2.68 -9.37
C TRP A 76 -16.17 1.20 -9.62
N ARG A 77 -15.32 0.29 -9.13
CA ARG A 77 -15.51 -1.16 -9.24
C ARG A 77 -16.28 -1.77 -8.07
N ARG A 78 -16.78 -0.98 -7.11
CA ARG A 78 -17.58 -1.48 -5.97
C ARG A 78 -18.87 -2.22 -6.38
N ARG A 79 -19.33 -2.07 -7.63
CA ARG A 79 -20.55 -2.71 -8.17
C ARG A 79 -20.46 -4.22 -8.42
N ALA A 80 -19.31 -4.87 -8.20
CA ALA A 80 -19.12 -6.30 -8.46
C ALA A 80 -18.66 -7.14 -7.24
N ALA A 81 -18.75 -6.60 -6.01
CA ALA A 81 -18.22 -7.28 -4.84
C ALA A 81 -19.20 -8.32 -4.27
N GLY A 82 -18.75 -9.57 -4.12
CA GLY A 82 -19.42 -10.63 -3.36
C GLY A 82 -19.45 -10.35 -1.84
N PRO A 83 -19.76 -11.35 -0.99
CA PRO A 83 -20.01 -11.16 0.44
C PRO A 83 -18.92 -10.31 1.12
N SER A 84 -19.28 -9.09 1.51
CA SER A 84 -18.39 -8.14 2.17
C SER A 84 -18.84 -7.95 3.62
N GLY A 85 -18.03 -8.39 4.58
CA GLY A 85 -18.32 -8.21 5.99
C GLY A 85 -17.24 -8.81 6.89
N LEU A 86 -17.22 -8.36 8.15
CA LEU A 86 -16.23 -8.78 9.14
C LEU A 86 -16.14 -10.31 9.29
N ASN A 87 -17.28 -11.00 9.27
CA ASN A 87 -17.32 -12.47 9.37
C ASN A 87 -16.60 -13.18 8.21
N ALA A 88 -16.75 -12.67 6.98
CA ALA A 88 -16.06 -13.23 5.82
C ALA A 88 -14.55 -13.00 5.92
N VAL A 89 -14.12 -11.82 6.37
CA VAL A 89 -12.70 -11.51 6.61
C VAL A 89 -12.14 -12.44 7.69
N LEU A 90 -12.82 -12.58 8.83
CA LEU A 90 -12.38 -13.45 9.93
C LEU A 90 -12.29 -14.92 9.52
N ALA A 91 -13.28 -15.43 8.77
CA ALA A 91 -13.27 -16.81 8.26
C ALA A 91 -12.08 -17.04 7.31
N GLN A 92 -11.84 -16.12 6.39
CA GLN A 92 -10.72 -16.20 5.45
C GLN A 92 -9.36 -16.02 6.14
N SER A 93 -9.26 -15.16 7.17
CA SER A 93 -8.05 -15.04 7.99
C SER A 93 -7.71 -16.36 8.69
N ARG A 94 -8.70 -17.02 9.28
CA ARG A 94 -8.51 -18.34 9.91
C ARG A 94 -8.03 -19.37 8.90
N LEU A 95 -8.65 -19.40 7.71
CA LEU A 95 -8.26 -20.30 6.62
C LEU A 95 -6.81 -20.09 6.17
N VAL A 96 -6.37 -18.84 6.03
CA VAL A 96 -4.98 -18.52 5.67
C VAL A 96 -4.02 -18.91 6.79
N LEU A 97 -4.34 -18.62 8.05
CA LEU A 97 -3.48 -18.96 9.19
C LEU A 97 -3.31 -20.48 9.35
N THR A 98 -4.39 -21.26 9.24
CA THR A 98 -4.31 -22.73 9.32
C THR A 98 -3.53 -23.31 8.13
N GLY A 99 -3.74 -22.76 6.93
CA GLY A 99 -3.01 -23.17 5.73
C GLY A 99 -1.53 -22.80 5.76
N ALA A 100 -1.18 -21.62 6.28
CA ALA A 100 0.19 -21.12 6.33
C ALA A 100 1.10 -21.99 7.20
N VAL A 101 0.60 -22.49 8.34
CA VAL A 101 1.36 -23.42 9.21
C VAL A 101 1.75 -24.70 8.49
N ALA A 102 0.92 -25.17 7.55
CA ALA A 102 1.16 -26.37 6.76
C ALA A 102 1.77 -26.08 5.37
N LEU A 103 2.15 -24.82 5.07
CA LEU A 103 2.55 -24.35 3.74
C LEU A 103 1.54 -24.71 2.62
N ARG A 104 0.25 -24.81 2.98
CA ARG A 104 -0.87 -25.10 2.08
C ARG A 104 -1.81 -23.91 2.06
N LEU A 105 -1.45 -22.90 1.28
CA LEU A 105 -2.25 -21.68 1.19
C LEU A 105 -3.53 -21.95 0.39
N PRO A 106 -4.66 -21.36 0.80
CA PRO A 106 -5.87 -21.41 -0.01
C PRO A 106 -5.66 -20.65 -1.33
N PRO A 107 -6.35 -21.02 -2.43
CA PRO A 107 -6.28 -20.27 -3.67
C PRO A 107 -6.74 -18.82 -3.48
N ALA A 108 -6.21 -17.86 -4.24
CA ALA A 108 -6.53 -16.44 -4.09
C ALA A 108 -8.03 -16.13 -4.26
N SER A 109 -8.75 -16.95 -5.04
CA SER A 109 -10.20 -16.86 -5.19
C SER A 109 -10.96 -17.10 -3.87
N ALA A 110 -10.40 -17.87 -2.94
CA ALA A 110 -11.01 -18.17 -1.64
C ALA A 110 -10.75 -17.08 -0.59
N THR A 111 -9.86 -16.11 -0.84
CA THR A 111 -9.43 -15.08 0.12
C THR A 111 -9.80 -13.65 -0.32
N HIS A 112 -10.72 -13.50 -1.28
CA HIS A 112 -11.06 -12.19 -1.87
C HIS A 112 -11.53 -11.12 -0.86
N ALA A 113 -12.27 -11.49 0.19
CA ALA A 113 -12.75 -10.51 1.18
C ALA A 113 -11.61 -10.02 2.09
N LEU A 114 -10.73 -10.93 2.51
CA LEU A 114 -9.51 -10.62 3.26
C LEU A 114 -8.56 -9.76 2.41
N ALA A 115 -8.27 -10.15 1.17
CA ALA A 115 -7.41 -9.37 0.28
C ALA A 115 -7.94 -7.95 0.07
N ARG A 116 -9.26 -7.80 -0.11
CA ARG A 116 -9.91 -6.48 -0.21
C ARG A 116 -9.82 -5.69 1.10
N ALA A 117 -9.99 -6.33 2.25
CA ALA A 117 -9.86 -5.67 3.55
C ALA A 117 -8.43 -5.16 3.77
N VAL A 118 -7.42 -5.99 3.47
CA VAL A 118 -5.99 -5.60 3.49
C VAL A 118 -5.72 -4.43 2.54
N GLN A 119 -6.27 -4.45 1.31
CA GLN A 119 -6.13 -3.34 0.37
C GLN A 119 -6.71 -2.03 0.91
N ILE A 120 -7.91 -2.07 1.51
CA ILE A 120 -8.57 -0.89 2.10
C ILE A 120 -7.78 -0.39 3.31
N MET A 121 -7.28 -1.30 4.16
CA MET A 121 -6.43 -0.94 5.30
C MET A 121 -5.17 -0.21 4.84
N GLY A 122 -4.50 -0.72 3.80
CA GLY A 122 -3.34 -0.09 3.19
C GLY A 122 -3.63 1.31 2.67
N LEU A 123 -4.72 1.47 1.91
CA LEU A 123 -5.14 2.78 1.42
C LEU A 123 -5.50 3.74 2.54
N ALA A 124 -6.08 3.26 3.64
CA ALA A 124 -6.40 4.09 4.81
C ALA A 124 -5.11 4.55 5.53
N LEU A 125 -4.14 3.65 5.72
CA LEU A 125 -2.83 4.00 6.29
C LEU A 125 -2.09 5.01 5.40
N ILE A 126 -2.00 4.74 4.09
CA ILE A 126 -1.39 5.69 3.14
C ILE A 126 -2.15 7.03 3.17
N GLY A 127 -3.48 7.00 3.25
CA GLY A 127 -4.31 8.19 3.40
C GLY A 127 -3.97 9.02 4.63
N TRP A 128 -3.72 8.38 5.78
CA TRP A 128 -3.24 9.05 6.99
C TRP A 128 -1.93 9.82 6.74
N PHE A 129 -0.93 9.17 6.14
CA PHE A 129 0.35 9.81 5.80
C PHE A 129 0.19 10.93 4.79
N CYS A 130 -0.67 10.76 3.78
CA CYS A 130 -0.93 11.80 2.79
C CYS A 130 -1.58 13.03 3.41
N VAL A 131 -2.58 12.84 4.30
CA VAL A 131 -3.26 13.95 4.97
C VAL A 131 -2.32 14.68 5.92
N THR A 132 -1.62 13.95 6.79
CA THR A 132 -0.69 14.55 7.75
C THR A 132 0.52 15.18 7.07
N GLY A 133 1.08 14.52 6.05
CA GLY A 133 2.20 15.04 5.25
C GLY A 133 1.81 16.30 4.45
N ALA A 134 0.65 16.31 3.81
CA ALA A 134 0.14 17.50 3.12
C ALA A 134 -0.15 18.64 4.11
N ALA A 135 -0.62 18.34 5.32
CA ALA A 135 -0.82 19.34 6.36
C ALA A 135 0.51 19.95 6.82
N ILE A 136 1.56 19.14 7.03
CA ILE A 136 2.93 19.61 7.33
C ILE A 136 3.45 20.51 6.19
N TRP A 137 3.28 20.07 4.94
CA TRP A 137 3.66 20.83 3.75
C TRP A 137 2.98 22.21 3.72
N TRP A 138 1.68 22.24 4.00
CA TRP A 138 0.87 23.46 3.96
C TRP A 138 1.25 24.49 5.03
N VAL A 139 1.47 24.05 6.28
CA VAL A 139 1.81 24.95 7.39
C VAL A 139 3.28 25.35 7.44
N GLY A 140 4.11 24.70 6.61
CA GLY A 140 5.56 24.90 6.57
C GLY A 140 6.30 24.07 7.62
N ALA A 141 7.27 23.28 7.16
CA ALA A 141 7.99 22.27 7.96
C ALA A 141 8.76 22.82 9.18
N ALA A 142 9.07 24.11 9.21
CA ALA A 142 9.77 24.76 10.32
C ALA A 142 8.82 25.29 11.43
N SER A 143 7.51 25.18 11.25
CA SER A 143 6.53 25.70 12.22
C SER A 143 6.34 24.75 13.42
N ASP A 144 6.01 25.29 14.59
CA ASP A 144 5.63 24.50 15.77
C ASP A 144 4.42 23.58 15.50
N THR A 145 3.50 24.05 14.64
CA THR A 145 2.35 23.27 14.18
C THR A 145 2.79 22.04 13.38
N ALA A 146 3.75 22.20 12.46
CA ALA A 146 4.31 21.09 11.72
C ALA A 146 4.97 20.05 12.64
N HIS A 147 5.62 20.49 13.73
CA HIS A 147 6.21 19.56 14.69
C HIS A 147 5.17 18.64 15.33
N ARG A 148 4.05 19.20 15.81
CA ARG A 148 2.95 18.44 16.40
C ARG A 148 2.25 17.51 15.40
N ILE A 149 2.07 17.96 14.16
CA ILE A 149 1.53 17.10 13.10
C ILE A 149 2.54 16.00 12.74
N GLY A 150 3.84 16.30 12.81
CA GLY A 150 4.93 15.35 12.63
C GLY A 150 4.87 14.18 13.61
N GLU A 151 4.56 14.43 14.89
CA GLU A 151 4.34 13.36 15.87
C GLU A 151 3.19 12.43 15.46
N LEU A 152 2.08 12.99 14.96
CA LEU A 152 0.95 12.22 14.45
C LEU A 152 1.31 11.46 13.15
N HIS A 153 2.14 12.07 12.30
CA HIS A 153 2.63 11.45 11.08
C HIS A 153 3.49 10.22 11.40
N GLU A 154 4.45 10.38 12.33
CA GLU A 154 5.35 9.32 12.77
C GLU A 154 4.63 8.21 13.55
N LEU A 155 3.55 8.52 14.28
CA LEU A 155 2.77 7.55 15.07
C LEU A 155 2.28 6.34 14.25
N ALA A 156 1.96 6.54 12.97
CA ALA A 156 1.46 5.48 12.11
C ALA A 156 2.57 4.63 11.47
N ALA A 157 3.85 5.01 11.60
CA ALA A 157 4.96 4.36 10.91
C ALA A 157 5.10 2.86 11.28
N PRO A 158 5.02 2.44 12.56
CA PRO A 158 5.07 1.02 12.90
C PRO A 158 3.96 0.19 12.24
N LEU A 159 2.76 0.76 12.11
CA LEU A 159 1.63 0.11 11.45
C LEU A 159 1.86 -0.02 9.94
N LEU A 160 2.49 0.98 9.32
CA LEU A 160 2.87 0.92 7.90
C LEU A 160 3.87 -0.21 7.63
N TYR A 161 4.91 -0.33 8.48
CA TYR A 161 5.89 -1.41 8.37
C TYR A 161 5.24 -2.79 8.48
N LEU A 162 4.37 -2.98 9.48
CA LEU A 162 3.63 -4.23 9.67
C LEU A 162 2.73 -4.54 8.48
N TYR A 163 2.00 -3.53 7.99
CA TYR A 163 1.15 -3.66 6.81
C TYR A 163 1.95 -4.06 5.57
N LEU A 164 3.06 -3.37 5.29
CA LEU A 164 3.87 -3.60 4.10
C LEU A 164 4.51 -5.00 4.14
N GLY A 165 5.09 -5.38 5.29
CA GLY A 165 5.65 -6.71 5.49
C GLY A 165 4.60 -7.81 5.32
N GLY A 166 3.41 -7.64 5.91
CA GLY A 166 2.30 -8.58 5.76
C GLY A 166 1.80 -8.66 4.31
N HIS A 167 1.59 -7.51 3.65
CA HIS A 167 1.08 -7.44 2.28
C HIS A 167 2.04 -8.09 1.27
N ILE A 168 3.32 -7.73 1.33
CA ILE A 168 4.36 -8.32 0.48
C ILE A 168 4.53 -9.81 0.81
N GLY A 169 4.59 -10.15 2.10
CA GLY A 169 4.73 -11.53 2.56
C GLY A 169 3.63 -12.43 2.03
N MET A 170 2.35 -12.02 2.14
CA MET A 170 1.22 -12.76 1.58
C MET A 170 1.32 -12.89 0.05
N ALA A 171 1.69 -11.82 -0.66
CA ALA A 171 1.83 -11.87 -2.12
C ALA A 171 2.93 -12.84 -2.57
N LEU A 172 4.08 -12.83 -1.89
CA LEU A 172 5.18 -13.76 -2.16
C LEU A 172 4.79 -15.20 -1.84
N LEU A 173 4.14 -15.43 -0.70
CA LEU A 173 3.67 -16.75 -0.28
C LEU A 173 2.69 -17.37 -1.31
N HIS A 174 1.72 -16.60 -1.79
CA HIS A 174 0.81 -17.06 -2.86
C HIS A 174 1.55 -17.39 -4.16
N ARG A 175 2.53 -16.55 -4.55
CA ARG A 175 3.34 -16.78 -5.75
C ARG A 175 4.23 -18.03 -5.65
N LEU A 176 4.80 -18.29 -4.48
CA LEU A 176 5.68 -19.45 -4.25
C LEU A 176 4.91 -20.76 -4.09
N ALA A 177 3.69 -20.71 -3.54
CA ALA A 177 2.84 -21.88 -3.34
C ALA A 177 2.21 -22.42 -4.65
N GLY A 178 2.41 -21.75 -5.79
CA GLY A 178 1.92 -22.21 -7.10
C GLY A 178 0.40 -22.30 -7.21
N THR A 179 -0.33 -21.62 -6.32
CA THR A 179 -1.81 -21.60 -6.32
C THR A 179 -2.40 -20.54 -7.27
N ASP A 180 -1.55 -19.81 -7.99
CA ASP A 180 -1.91 -18.83 -9.02
C ASP A 180 -0.90 -18.87 -10.18
#